data_AF-A0A832M102-F1
#
_entry.id   AF-A0A832M102-F1
#
_cell.length_a   1.000
_cell.length_b   1.000
_cell.length_c   1.000
_cell.angle_alpha   90.00
_cell.angle_beta   90.00
_cell.angle_gamma   90.00
#
_symmetry.space_group_name_H-M   'P 1'
#
loop_
_entity.id
_entity.type
_entity.pdbx_description
1 polymer ?
#
loop_
_entity_poly.entity_id
_entity_poly.type
_entity_poly.pdbx_seq_one_letter_code
_entity_poly.pdbx_strand_id
1 'polypeptide(L)'
;MSDTCSFFALAVILLGGRLSFFNKVMIRESISTSSLDLKLFTRKVFKYTFIIEGISAIMLTFYWLKDFTFAEALKQGVFHSISAFCTAGFSLFSNNLIGYCDDYFVNLVIVFTSYLGSLGFYVIYDLSSFSKKFISKKNKHRLSTHTKLVLTVSVSMIIAGTLFLILSESVNPLNNNCNIFLLSFFQAGSSASSVGFNTVNIGTLSNASLFFITFLMFIGASPSGTGGGIKTTVFAVLILALLAFTFDKQNVNVFKRTIKQINLARAFSIFLLGVLWIFLS
;
A
#
# COMPACT_ATOMS: atom_id res chain seq x y z
N MET A 1 3.99 8.80 9.90
CA MET A 1 3.47 9.93 10.70
C MET A 1 1.93 9.89 10.88
N SER A 2 1.18 9.32 9.93
CA SER A 2 -0.27 9.05 10.07
C SER A 2 -0.61 7.97 11.11
N ASP A 3 0.22 6.92 11.20
CA ASP A 3 -0.07 5.78 12.07
C ASP A 3 0.24 6.10 13.52
N THR A 4 1.38 6.74 13.77
CA THR A 4 1.76 7.22 15.11
C THR A 4 0.72 8.17 15.70
N CYS A 5 0.18 9.13 14.92
CA CYS A 5 -0.89 10.01 15.42
C CYS A 5 -2.20 9.27 15.72
N SER A 6 -2.53 8.23 14.95
CA SER A 6 -3.75 7.43 15.16
C SER A 6 -3.63 6.53 16.39
N PHE A 7 -2.47 5.91 16.59
CA PHE A 7 -2.14 5.13 17.79
C PHE A 7 -2.11 6.00 19.05
N PHE A 8 -1.49 7.19 18.97
CA PHE A 8 -1.46 8.13 20.10
C PHE A 8 -2.86 8.63 20.48
N ALA A 9 -3.70 8.92 19.49
CA ALA A 9 -5.09 9.32 19.73
C ALA A 9 -5.92 8.21 20.37
N LEU A 10 -5.69 6.95 19.97
CA LEU A 10 -6.35 5.79 20.59
C LEU A 10 -5.89 5.59 22.04
N ALA A 11 -4.59 5.70 22.31
CA ALA A 11 -4.03 5.61 23.66
C ALA A 11 -4.67 6.65 24.60
N VAL A 12 -4.80 7.91 24.14
CA VAL A 12 -5.45 8.98 24.90
C VAL A 12 -6.94 8.72 25.12
N ILE A 13 -7.66 8.18 24.13
CA ILE A 13 -9.10 7.85 24.27
C ILE A 13 -9.32 6.66 25.22
N LEU A 14 -8.49 5.62 25.12
CA LEU A 14 -8.57 4.43 25.98
C LEU A 14 -8.23 4.74 27.44
N LEU A 15 -7.33 5.70 27.66
CA LEU A 15 -6.98 6.22 28.99
C LEU A 15 -7.99 7.26 29.53
N GLY A 16 -9.14 7.45 28.88
CA GLY A 16 -10.20 8.36 29.35
C GLY A 16 -9.90 9.86 29.17
N GLY A 17 -8.84 10.21 28.43
CA GLY A 17 -8.43 11.57 28.17
C GLY A 17 -9.32 12.27 27.13
N ARG A 18 -9.71 13.52 27.39
CA ARG A 18 -10.37 14.38 26.39
C ARG A 18 -9.34 14.81 25.34
N LEU A 19 -9.58 14.49 24.07
CA LEU A 19 -8.70 14.91 22.98
C LEU A 19 -8.73 16.45 22.83
N SER A 20 -7.59 17.08 23.08
CA SER A 20 -7.32 18.50 22.84
C SER A 20 -7.61 18.87 21.38
N PHE A 21 -8.02 20.12 21.15
CA PHE A 21 -8.36 20.69 19.84
C PHE A 21 -7.23 20.46 18.81
N PHE A 22 -5.98 20.47 19.26
CA PHE A 22 -4.79 20.25 18.45
C PHE A 22 -4.71 18.84 17.84
N ASN A 23 -5.10 17.81 18.60
CA ASN A 23 -5.15 16.42 18.10
C ASN A 23 -6.28 16.24 17.09
N LYS A 24 -7.41 16.95 17.27
CA LYS A 24 -8.48 16.97 16.28
C LYS A 24 -8.05 17.63 14.98
N VAL A 25 -7.21 18.68 15.05
CA VAL A 25 -6.66 19.35 13.86
C VAL A 25 -5.65 18.47 13.12
N MET A 26 -4.68 17.84 13.80
CA MET A 26 -3.73 16.93 13.15
C MET A 26 -4.40 15.70 12.52
N ILE A 27 -5.44 15.16 13.16
CA ILE A 27 -6.21 14.05 12.58
C ILE A 27 -7.10 14.54 11.42
N ARG A 28 -7.63 15.77 11.50
CA ARG A 28 -8.42 16.39 10.41
C ARG A 28 -7.56 16.83 9.22
N GLU A 29 -6.28 17.08 9.43
CA GLU A 29 -5.32 17.43 8.39
C GLU A 29 -4.76 16.19 7.68
N SER A 30 -4.60 15.08 8.42
CA SER A 30 -4.27 13.76 7.85
C SER A 30 -5.46 13.05 7.18
N ILE A 31 -6.70 13.41 7.54
CA ILE A 31 -7.93 12.97 6.89
C ILE A 31 -8.48 14.15 6.08
N SER A 32 -8.03 14.28 4.83
CA SER A 32 -8.35 15.36 3.89
C SER A 32 -9.84 15.49 3.48
N THR A 33 -10.77 14.93 4.26
CA THR A 33 -12.21 15.00 4.02
C THR A 33 -12.97 15.42 5.28
N SER A 34 -13.36 16.69 5.24
CA SER A 34 -14.38 17.33 6.06
C SER A 34 -15.67 16.47 6.19
N SER A 35 -16.20 16.38 7.41
CA SER A 35 -17.51 15.81 7.84
C SER A 35 -17.57 14.35 8.33
N LEU A 36 -16.46 13.62 8.46
CA LEU A 36 -16.50 12.30 9.10
C LEU A 36 -16.42 12.42 10.63
N ASP A 37 -17.34 11.75 11.32
CA ASP A 37 -17.27 11.52 12.77
C ASP A 37 -16.01 10.68 13.06
N LEU A 38 -15.00 11.35 13.61
CA LEU A 38 -13.67 10.80 13.90
C LEU A 38 -13.76 9.51 14.71
N LYS A 39 -14.69 9.43 15.67
CA LYS A 39 -14.83 8.25 16.53
C LYS A 39 -15.33 7.04 15.74
N LEU A 40 -16.28 7.25 14.83
CA LEU A 40 -16.79 6.21 13.94
C LEU A 40 -15.75 5.77 12.91
N PHE A 41 -14.96 6.71 12.39
CA PHE A 41 -13.86 6.42 11.47
C PHE A 41 -12.81 5.54 12.14
N THR A 42 -12.26 5.98 13.29
CA THR A 42 -11.23 5.22 14.03
C THR A 42 -11.73 3.82 14.40
N ARG A 43 -12.93 3.68 14.98
CA ARG A 43 -13.48 2.36 15.36
C ARG A 43 -13.59 1.40 14.16
N LYS A 44 -13.99 1.92 13.00
CA LYS A 44 -14.08 1.10 11.78
C LYS A 44 -12.71 0.71 11.26
N VAL A 45 -11.75 1.64 11.23
CA VAL A 45 -10.38 1.37 10.80
C VAL A 45 -9.78 0.22 11.59
N PHE A 46 -9.78 0.29 12.93
CA PHE A 46 -9.28 -0.79 13.78
C PHE A 46 -10.01 -2.11 13.50
N LYS A 47 -11.35 -2.07 13.38
CA LYS A 47 -12.13 -3.26 13.05
C LYS A 47 -11.68 -3.89 11.73
N TYR A 48 -11.43 -3.10 10.68
CA TYR A 48 -10.99 -3.64 9.39
C TYR A 48 -9.55 -4.13 9.42
N THR A 49 -8.64 -3.43 10.12
CA THR A 49 -7.26 -3.89 10.34
C THR A 49 -7.24 -5.27 10.98
N PHE A 50 -7.90 -5.45 12.13
CA PHE A 50 -7.95 -6.75 12.80
C PHE A 50 -8.62 -7.85 11.97
N ILE A 51 -9.60 -7.50 11.11
CA ILE A 51 -10.21 -8.48 10.19
C ILE A 51 -9.22 -8.90 9.11
N ILE A 52 -8.52 -7.95 8.47
CA ILE A 52 -7.57 -8.24 7.39
C ILE A 52 -6.38 -9.03 7.93
N GLU A 53 -5.81 -8.57 9.05
CA GLU A 53 -4.72 -9.28 9.75
C GLU A 53 -5.17 -10.66 10.24
N GLY A 54 -6.37 -10.77 10.83
CA GLY A 54 -6.91 -12.03 11.30
C GLY A 54 -7.12 -13.05 10.16
N ILE A 55 -7.74 -12.64 9.05
CA ILE A 55 -7.95 -13.52 7.89
C ILE A 55 -6.60 -13.98 7.31
N SER A 56 -5.68 -13.06 7.09
CA SER A 56 -4.36 -13.41 6.53
C SER A 56 -3.53 -14.26 7.50
N ALA A 57 -3.60 -13.99 8.81
CA ALA A 57 -2.94 -14.81 9.82
C ALA A 57 -3.49 -16.23 9.83
N ILE A 58 -4.81 -16.39 9.76
CA ILE A 58 -5.48 -17.71 9.68
C ILE A 58 -5.05 -18.44 8.41
N MET A 59 -5.10 -17.78 7.25
CA MET A 59 -4.70 -18.36 5.96
C MET A 59 -3.25 -18.84 5.98
N LEU A 60 -2.31 -18.01 6.42
CA LEU A 60 -0.89 -18.35 6.51
C LEU A 60 -0.62 -19.43 7.57
N THR A 61 -1.30 -19.37 8.71
CA THR A 61 -1.18 -20.40 9.77
C THR A 61 -1.59 -21.75 9.22
N PHE A 62 -2.78 -21.85 8.60
CA PHE A 62 -3.26 -23.11 8.02
C PHE A 62 -2.31 -23.66 6.96
N TYR A 63 -1.72 -22.77 6.16
CA TYR A 63 -0.75 -23.16 5.14
C TYR A 63 0.52 -23.77 5.77
N TRP A 64 1.05 -23.15 6.81
CA TRP A 64 2.29 -23.57 7.47
C TRP A 64 2.11 -24.72 8.48
N LEU A 65 0.89 -25.19 8.73
CA LEU A 65 0.67 -26.44 9.49
C LEU A 65 1.25 -27.68 8.81
N LYS A 66 1.51 -27.62 7.50
CA LYS A 66 2.13 -28.72 6.76
C LYS A 66 3.61 -28.91 7.11
N ASP A 67 4.29 -27.85 7.55
CA ASP A 67 5.74 -27.83 7.79
C ASP A 67 6.09 -27.66 9.28
N PHE A 68 5.19 -27.08 10.08
CA PHE A 68 5.44 -26.69 11.48
C PHE A 68 4.38 -27.22 12.44
N THR A 69 4.72 -27.29 13.73
CA THR A 69 3.73 -27.55 14.78
C THR A 69 2.68 -26.43 14.84
N PHE A 70 1.49 -26.71 15.39
CA PHE A 70 0.42 -25.70 15.47
C PHE A 70 0.86 -24.38 16.13
N ALA A 71 1.63 -24.46 17.22
CA ALA A 71 2.11 -23.28 17.94
C ALA A 71 3.09 -22.45 17.10
N GLU A 72 3.99 -23.11 16.37
CA GLU A 72 4.95 -22.46 15.49
C GLU A 72 4.25 -21.88 14.26
N ALA A 73 3.38 -22.63 13.60
CA ALA A 73 2.60 -22.16 12.46
C ALA A 73 1.75 -20.94 12.81
N LEU A 74 1.13 -20.93 14.01
CA LEU A 74 0.37 -19.78 14.51
C LEU A 74 1.28 -18.56 14.69
N LYS A 75 2.44 -18.74 15.32
CA LYS A 75 3.44 -17.67 15.50
C LYS A 75 3.89 -17.10 14.16
N GLN A 76 4.18 -17.98 13.19
CA GLN A 76 4.59 -17.59 11.84
C GLN A 76 3.48 -16.82 11.12
N GLY A 77 2.26 -17.37 11.11
CA GLY A 77 1.10 -16.80 10.43
C GLY A 77 0.73 -15.41 10.96
N VAL A 78 0.64 -15.27 12.29
CA VAL A 78 0.30 -13.99 12.92
C VAL A 78 1.40 -12.94 12.67
N PHE A 79 2.67 -13.30 12.82
CA PHE A 79 3.76 -12.35 12.63
C PHE A 79 3.85 -11.84 11.18
N HIS A 80 3.82 -12.75 10.20
CA HIS A 80 3.90 -12.38 8.78
C HIS A 80 2.67 -11.59 8.33
N SER A 81 1.48 -11.89 8.88
CA SER A 81 0.27 -11.11 8.62
C SER A 81 0.40 -9.66 9.07
N ILE A 82 0.79 -9.44 10.34
CA ILE A 82 0.95 -8.08 10.89
C ILE A 82 2.07 -7.34 10.16
N SER A 83 3.20 -8.03 9.91
CA SER A 83 4.33 -7.46 9.17
C SER A 83 3.97 -7.07 7.74
N ALA A 84 3.19 -7.91 7.04
CA ALA A 84 2.67 -7.60 5.71
C ALA A 84 1.75 -6.38 5.73
N PHE A 85 0.75 -6.37 6.61
CA PHE A 85 -0.24 -5.29 6.68
C PHE A 85 0.40 -3.95 7.08
N CYS A 86 1.31 -3.98 8.06
CA CYS A 86 2.05 -2.80 8.49
C CYS A 86 3.17 -2.40 7.54
N THR A 87 3.32 -3.07 6.39
CA THR A 87 4.36 -2.83 5.39
C THR A 87 5.76 -2.80 6.03
N ALA A 88 6.03 -3.71 6.94
CA ALA A 88 7.27 -3.74 7.73
C ALA A 88 8.35 -4.62 7.09
N GLY A 89 7.97 -5.70 6.41
CA GLY A 89 8.90 -6.57 5.66
C GLY A 89 9.76 -7.51 6.50
N PHE A 90 9.55 -7.50 7.82
CA PHE A 90 10.22 -8.44 8.71
C PHE A 90 9.62 -9.83 8.55
N SER A 91 10.49 -10.82 8.42
CA SER A 91 10.15 -12.23 8.41
C SER A 91 10.84 -12.92 9.58
N LEU A 92 10.19 -13.94 10.15
CA LEU A 92 10.81 -14.81 11.16
C LEU A 92 11.69 -15.90 10.52
N PHE A 93 11.61 -16.08 9.20
CA PHE A 93 12.49 -16.99 8.47
C PHE A 93 13.84 -16.32 8.22
N SER A 94 14.91 -17.11 8.31
CA SER A 94 16.28 -16.63 8.13
C SER A 94 16.55 -16.08 6.73
N ASN A 95 15.89 -16.64 5.72
CA ASN A 95 16.00 -16.25 4.31
C ASN A 95 14.78 -15.43 3.84
N ASN A 96 14.06 -14.79 4.76
CA ASN A 96 12.81 -14.10 4.45
C ASN A 96 11.82 -15.05 3.74
N LEU A 97 11.25 -14.69 2.59
CA LEU A 97 10.29 -15.53 1.87
C LEU A 97 10.90 -16.18 0.63
N ILE A 98 12.24 -16.26 0.55
CA ILE A 98 12.95 -16.83 -0.61
C ILE A 98 12.55 -18.29 -0.85
N GLY A 99 12.27 -19.05 0.22
CA GLY A 99 11.78 -20.44 0.10
C GLY A 99 10.39 -20.57 -0.54
N TYR A 100 9.64 -19.49 -0.68
CA TYR A 100 8.26 -19.46 -1.20
C TYR A 100 8.17 -18.85 -2.61
N CYS A 101 9.28 -18.83 -3.35
CA CYS A 101 9.37 -18.21 -4.66
C CYS A 101 8.33 -18.73 -5.68
N ASP A 102 8.05 -20.04 -5.66
CA ASP A 102 7.04 -20.72 -6.51
C ASP A 102 5.69 -20.92 -5.83
N ASP A 103 5.53 -20.39 -4.62
CA ASP A 103 4.35 -20.62 -3.81
C ASP A 103 3.27 -19.57 -4.09
N TYR A 104 2.30 -19.92 -4.93
CA TYR A 104 1.20 -19.04 -5.27
C TYR A 104 0.40 -18.59 -4.05
N PHE A 105 0.22 -19.48 -3.07
CA PHE A 105 -0.64 -19.18 -1.93
C PHE A 105 0.00 -18.12 -1.04
N VAL A 106 1.25 -18.34 -0.62
CA VAL A 106 1.98 -17.40 0.24
C VAL A 106 2.17 -16.06 -0.46
N ASN A 107 2.57 -16.07 -1.73
CA ASN A 107 2.83 -14.85 -2.48
C ASN A 107 1.58 -14.01 -2.67
N LEU A 108 0.43 -14.62 -3.01
CA LEU A 108 -0.82 -13.89 -3.14
C LEU A 108 -1.28 -13.31 -1.81
N VAL A 109 -1.28 -14.10 -0.73
CA VAL A 109 -1.75 -13.63 0.59
C VAL A 109 -0.90 -12.44 1.06
N ILE A 110 0.42 -12.52 0.94
CA ILE A 110 1.32 -11.46 1.40
C ILE A 110 1.21 -10.21 0.55
N VAL A 111 1.19 -10.33 -0.79
CA VAL A 111 1.02 -9.17 -1.68
C VAL A 111 -0.33 -8.51 -1.48
N PHE A 112 -1.41 -9.28 -1.33
CA PHE A 112 -2.74 -8.70 -1.08
C PHE A 112 -2.84 -8.03 0.29
N THR A 113 -2.32 -8.64 1.34
CA THR A 113 -2.36 -8.06 2.68
C THR A 113 -1.53 -6.78 2.77
N SER A 114 -0.33 -6.77 2.18
CA SER A 114 0.51 -5.57 2.10
C SER A 114 -0.09 -4.47 1.25
N TYR A 115 -0.69 -4.83 0.11
CA TYR A 115 -1.44 -3.90 -0.73
C TYR A 115 -2.62 -3.27 0.02
N LEU A 116 -3.40 -4.07 0.75
CA LEU A 116 -4.52 -3.56 1.56
C LEU A 116 -4.04 -2.61 2.67
N GLY A 117 -2.89 -2.89 3.29
CA GLY A 117 -2.25 -1.99 4.25
C GLY A 117 -1.80 -0.67 3.63
N SER A 118 -1.25 -0.72 2.40
CA SER A 118 -0.68 0.45 1.73
C SER A 118 -1.72 1.41 1.12
N LEU A 119 -2.95 0.95 0.84
CA LEU A 119 -4.05 1.74 0.23
C LEU A 119 -4.57 2.90 1.09
N GLY A 120 -4.34 2.85 2.40
CA GLY A 120 -4.74 3.87 3.34
C GLY A 120 -6.16 3.72 3.89
N PHE A 121 -6.31 4.11 5.15
CA PHE A 121 -7.50 3.83 5.95
C PHE A 121 -8.79 4.46 5.40
N TYR A 122 -8.69 5.61 4.73
CA TYR A 122 -9.83 6.24 4.07
C TYR A 122 -10.37 5.40 2.91
N VAL A 123 -9.47 4.81 2.11
CA VAL A 123 -9.84 3.96 0.97
C VAL A 123 -10.52 2.68 1.45
N ILE A 124 -9.99 2.05 2.51
CA ILE A 124 -10.59 0.87 3.14
C ILE A 124 -12.01 1.18 3.65
N TYR A 125 -12.19 2.33 4.30
CA TYR A 125 -13.48 2.78 4.79
C TYR A 125 -14.51 3.00 3.66
N ASP A 126 -14.10 3.66 2.58
CA ASP A 126 -14.95 3.96 1.43
C ASP A 126 -15.33 2.67 0.66
N LEU A 127 -14.36 1.77 0.45
CA LEU A 127 -14.56 0.44 -0.14
C LEU A 127 -15.55 -0.41 0.67
N SER A 128 -15.42 -0.45 1.99
CA SER A 128 -16.34 -1.25 2.80
C SER A 128 -17.74 -0.64 2.86
N SER A 129 -17.85 0.68 2.85
CA SER A 129 -19.14 1.38 2.77
C SER A 129 -19.82 1.16 1.42
N PHE A 130 -19.04 1.08 0.34
CA PHE A 130 -19.49 0.70 -0.99
C PHE A 130 -19.95 -0.76 -1.05
N SER A 131 -19.11 -1.70 -0.61
CA SER A 131 -19.38 -3.16 -0.63
C SER A 131 -20.68 -3.51 0.13
N LYS A 132 -20.87 -2.98 1.35
CA LYS A 132 -22.10 -3.22 2.14
C LYS A 132 -23.37 -2.74 1.44
N LYS A 133 -23.32 -1.58 0.78
CA LYS A 133 -24.48 -1.00 0.10
C LYS A 133 -24.75 -1.67 -1.25
N PHE A 134 -23.69 -2.12 -1.93
CA PHE A 134 -23.79 -2.94 -3.14
C PHE A 134 -24.48 -4.28 -2.85
N ILE A 135 -24.05 -4.98 -1.79
CA ILE A 135 -24.65 -6.23 -1.34
C ILE A 135 -26.11 -6.03 -0.88
N SER A 136 -26.41 -4.90 -0.22
CA SER A 136 -27.76 -4.59 0.26
C SER A 136 -28.73 -4.09 -0.83
N LYS A 137 -28.32 -4.04 -2.13
CA LYS A 137 -29.10 -3.49 -3.27
C LYS A 137 -29.69 -2.08 -3.06
N LYS A 138 -29.29 -1.34 -2.02
CA LYS A 138 -29.80 0.00 -1.69
C LYS A 138 -28.87 1.06 -2.26
N ASN A 139 -29.32 1.67 -3.36
CA ASN A 139 -28.74 2.82 -4.08
C ASN A 139 -27.28 2.69 -4.54
N LYS A 140 -27.01 3.13 -5.78
CA LYS A 140 -25.67 3.17 -6.41
C LYS A 140 -24.76 4.17 -5.70
N HIS A 141 -24.14 3.78 -4.59
CA HIS A 141 -23.09 4.60 -3.98
C HIS A 141 -21.91 4.68 -4.95
N ARG A 142 -21.43 5.89 -5.26
CA ARG A 142 -20.28 6.10 -6.14
C ARG A 142 -19.04 6.22 -5.26
N LEU A 143 -18.02 5.39 -5.52
CA LEU A 143 -16.69 5.53 -4.90
C LEU A 143 -16.19 6.97 -5.03
N SER A 144 -15.52 7.46 -4.00
CA SER A 144 -14.93 8.80 -4.02
C SER A 144 -13.90 8.92 -5.16
N THR A 145 -13.71 10.13 -5.70
CA THR A 145 -12.71 10.37 -6.74
C THR A 145 -11.29 10.09 -6.23
N HIS A 146 -11.04 10.30 -4.94
CA HIS A 146 -9.78 9.98 -4.29
C HIS A 146 -9.55 8.46 -4.26
N THR A 147 -10.54 7.70 -3.79
CA THR A 147 -10.47 6.23 -3.74
C THR A 147 -10.26 5.62 -5.11
N LYS A 148 -10.99 6.10 -6.13
CA LYS A 148 -10.81 5.65 -7.50
C LYS A 148 -9.40 5.92 -8.01
N LEU A 149 -8.89 7.14 -7.78
CA LEU A 149 -7.55 7.50 -8.23
C LEU A 149 -6.48 6.63 -7.56
N VAL A 150 -6.55 6.47 -6.23
CA VAL A 150 -5.60 5.62 -5.50
C VAL A 150 -5.61 4.20 -6.04
N LEU A 151 -6.79 3.57 -6.14
CA LEU A 151 -6.92 2.20 -6.63
C LEU A 151 -6.43 2.04 -8.08
N THR A 152 -6.78 2.97 -8.97
CA THR A 152 -6.34 2.89 -10.38
C THR A 152 -4.83 3.01 -10.48
N VAL A 153 -4.22 3.96 -9.76
CA VAL A 153 -2.78 4.20 -9.81
C VAL A 153 -2.02 3.04 -9.20
N SER A 154 -2.42 2.58 -8.00
CA SER A 154 -1.74 1.50 -7.30
C SER A 154 -1.81 0.17 -8.06
N VAL A 155 -2.98 -0.19 -8.60
CA VAL A 155 -3.11 -1.37 -9.48
C VAL A 155 -2.28 -1.20 -10.74
N SER A 156 -2.31 -0.02 -11.38
CA SER A 156 -1.52 0.21 -12.59
C SER A 156 -0.01 0.09 -12.35
N MET A 157 0.48 0.52 -11.19
CA MET A 157 1.89 0.39 -10.81
C MET A 157 2.29 -1.07 -10.59
N ILE A 158 1.45 -1.87 -9.93
CA ILE A 158 1.73 -3.31 -9.73
C ILE A 158 1.75 -4.01 -11.09
N ILE A 159 0.79 -3.75 -11.96
CA ILE A 159 0.73 -4.36 -13.30
C ILE A 159 1.93 -3.93 -14.15
N ALA A 160 2.21 -2.62 -14.21
CA ALA A 160 3.33 -2.09 -14.99
C ALA A 160 4.68 -2.62 -14.47
N GLY A 161 4.86 -2.69 -13.15
CA GLY A 161 6.05 -3.26 -12.54
C GLY A 161 6.19 -4.75 -12.77
N THR A 162 5.09 -5.50 -12.70
CA THR A 162 5.10 -6.94 -13.00
C THR A 162 5.52 -7.17 -14.46
N LEU A 163 4.94 -6.42 -15.41
CA LEU A 163 5.29 -6.52 -16.83
C LEU A 163 6.75 -6.14 -17.09
N PHE A 164 7.22 -5.05 -16.49
CA PHE A 164 8.61 -4.61 -16.65
C PHE A 164 9.60 -5.65 -16.12
N LEU A 165 9.34 -6.20 -14.92
CA LEU A 165 10.19 -7.23 -14.33
C LEU A 165 10.18 -8.53 -15.14
N ILE A 166 9.03 -8.96 -15.66
CA ILE A 166 8.96 -10.13 -16.56
C ILE A 166 9.86 -9.90 -17.78
N LEU A 167 9.75 -8.75 -18.42
CA LEU A 167 10.56 -8.45 -19.61
C LEU A 167 12.05 -8.41 -19.29
N SER A 168 12.43 -7.78 -18.17
CA SER A 168 13.83 -7.63 -17.77
C SER A 168 14.47 -8.97 -17.35
N GLU A 169 13.78 -9.77 -16.57
CA GLU A 169 14.28 -11.07 -16.09
C GLU A 169 14.17 -12.17 -17.17
N SER A 170 13.30 -12.02 -18.18
CA SER A 170 13.30 -12.94 -19.32
C SER A 170 14.55 -12.81 -20.20
N VAL A 171 15.18 -11.62 -20.20
CA VAL A 171 16.42 -11.37 -20.94
C VAL A 171 17.64 -11.91 -20.19
N ASN A 172 17.63 -11.84 -18.86
CA ASN A 172 18.69 -12.38 -17.99
C ASN A 172 18.07 -13.39 -17.00
N PRO A 173 17.77 -14.62 -17.45
CA PRO A 173 17.11 -15.60 -16.60
C PRO A 173 17.98 -15.92 -15.39
N LEU A 174 17.41 -15.72 -14.20
CA LEU A 174 17.99 -16.19 -12.96
C LEU A 174 18.15 -17.72 -13.03
N ASN A 175 19.27 -18.26 -12.52
CA ASN A 175 19.47 -19.71 -12.37
C ASN A 175 18.56 -20.36 -11.32
N ASN A 176 17.52 -19.67 -10.86
CA ASN A 176 16.55 -20.19 -9.90
C ASN A 176 15.38 -20.83 -10.65
N ASN A 177 14.92 -21.98 -10.15
CA ASN A 177 13.76 -22.71 -10.68
C ASN A 177 12.41 -21.97 -10.51
N CYS A 178 12.43 -20.68 -10.14
CA CYS A 178 11.25 -19.90 -9.87
C CYS A 178 10.47 -19.55 -11.14
N ASN A 179 9.15 -19.53 -11.02
CA ASN A 179 8.25 -18.97 -12.00
C ASN A 179 8.46 -17.45 -12.08
N ILE A 180 8.98 -17.00 -13.23
CA ILE A 180 9.27 -15.59 -13.54
C ILE A 180 8.05 -14.69 -13.31
N PHE A 181 6.85 -15.16 -13.64
CA PHE A 181 5.62 -14.39 -13.44
C PHE A 181 5.36 -14.13 -11.95
N LEU A 182 5.46 -15.18 -11.12
CA LEU A 182 5.15 -15.08 -9.70
C LEU A 182 6.21 -14.26 -8.96
N LEU A 183 7.48 -14.46 -9.31
CA LEU A 183 8.60 -13.63 -8.85
C LEU A 183 8.36 -12.16 -9.18
N SER A 184 8.07 -11.84 -10.45
CA SER A 184 7.86 -10.47 -10.90
C SER A 184 6.65 -9.82 -10.24
N PHE A 185 5.55 -10.57 -10.10
CA PHE A 185 4.35 -10.10 -9.42
C PHE A 185 4.62 -9.80 -7.94
N PHE A 186 5.32 -10.70 -7.25
CA PHE A 186 5.65 -10.54 -5.84
C PHE A 186 6.57 -9.34 -5.63
N GLN A 187 7.64 -9.22 -6.41
CA GLN A 187 8.61 -8.13 -6.28
C GLN A 187 7.99 -6.78 -6.63
N ALA A 188 7.19 -6.71 -7.69
CA ALA A 188 6.46 -5.49 -8.05
C ALA A 188 5.43 -5.11 -6.96
N GLY A 189 4.64 -6.08 -6.47
CA GLY A 189 3.66 -5.87 -5.40
C GLY A 189 4.29 -5.47 -4.07
N SER A 190 5.40 -6.11 -3.70
CA SER A 190 6.16 -5.81 -2.49
C SER A 190 6.75 -4.40 -2.53
N SER A 191 7.34 -4.03 -3.66
CA SER A 191 7.94 -2.70 -3.86
C SER A 191 6.90 -1.60 -3.92
N ALA A 192 5.81 -1.81 -4.67
CA ALA A 192 4.71 -0.86 -4.80
C ALA A 192 3.91 -0.69 -3.49
N SER A 193 3.93 -1.66 -2.57
CA SER A 193 3.35 -1.51 -1.24
C SER A 193 4.36 -1.07 -0.17
N SER A 194 5.64 -0.92 -0.53
CA SER A 194 6.76 -0.64 0.37
C SER A 194 6.91 -1.63 1.55
N VAL A 195 6.45 -2.89 1.38
CA VAL A 195 6.56 -3.90 2.44
C VAL A 195 8.00 -4.41 2.59
N GLY A 196 8.74 -4.63 1.50
CA GLY A 196 10.15 -5.05 1.59
C GLY A 196 10.37 -6.54 1.85
N PHE A 197 9.38 -7.38 1.55
CA PHE A 197 9.56 -8.83 1.51
C PHE A 197 10.27 -9.27 0.23
N ASN A 198 11.05 -10.36 0.34
CA ASN A 198 11.88 -10.87 -0.76
C ASN A 198 11.61 -12.37 -0.98
N THR A 199 11.25 -12.73 -2.22
CA THR A 199 11.15 -14.14 -2.70
C THR A 199 12.38 -14.59 -3.48
N VAL A 200 13.27 -13.67 -3.80
CA VAL A 200 14.58 -13.95 -4.39
C VAL A 200 15.62 -13.05 -3.75
N ASN A 201 16.89 -13.41 -3.93
CA ASN A 201 17.97 -12.49 -3.59
C ASN A 201 17.89 -11.26 -4.52
N ILE A 202 17.56 -10.10 -3.96
CA ILE A 202 17.44 -8.86 -4.74
C ILE A 202 18.75 -8.58 -5.50
N GLY A 203 19.90 -8.86 -4.90
CA GLY A 203 21.21 -8.59 -5.52
C GLY A 203 21.52 -9.41 -6.77
N THR A 204 20.73 -10.46 -7.06
CA THR A 204 20.91 -11.25 -8.29
C THR A 204 20.02 -10.78 -9.43
N LEU A 205 19.08 -9.86 -9.19
CA LEU A 205 18.21 -9.31 -10.23
C LEU A 205 19.02 -8.45 -11.21
N SER A 206 18.52 -8.35 -12.44
CA SER A 206 19.14 -7.49 -13.45
C SER A 206 19.18 -6.02 -13.01
N ASN A 207 20.20 -5.28 -13.45
CA ASN A 207 20.35 -3.85 -13.10
C ASN A 207 19.12 -3.01 -13.49
N ALA A 208 18.46 -3.36 -14.60
CA ALA A 208 17.23 -2.72 -15.02
C ALA A 208 16.07 -3.02 -14.05
N SER A 209 15.91 -4.27 -13.60
CA SER A 209 14.94 -4.64 -12.56
C SER A 209 15.19 -3.91 -11.25
N LEU A 210 16.45 -3.82 -10.80
CA LEU A 210 16.85 -3.11 -9.59
C LEU A 210 16.47 -1.63 -9.66
N PHE A 211 16.84 -0.96 -10.76
CA PHE A 211 16.49 0.44 -10.98
C PHE A 211 14.97 0.67 -10.93
N PHE A 212 14.20 -0.22 -11.57
CA PHE A 212 12.74 -0.11 -11.60
C PHE A 212 12.10 -0.40 -10.24
N ILE A 213 12.63 -1.37 -9.49
CA ILE A 213 12.21 -1.65 -8.10
C ILE A 213 12.45 -0.44 -7.21
N THR A 214 13.62 0.19 -7.29
CA THR A 214 13.91 1.43 -6.54
C THR A 214 12.92 2.54 -6.89
N PHE A 215 12.58 2.69 -8.18
CA PHE A 215 11.55 3.63 -8.61
C PHE A 215 10.16 3.31 -8.03
N LEU A 216 9.75 2.03 -8.01
CA LEU A 216 8.49 1.61 -7.40
C LEU A 216 8.46 1.87 -5.88
N MET A 217 9.55 1.58 -5.18
CA MET A 217 9.68 1.83 -3.73
C MET A 217 9.58 3.32 -3.41
N PHE A 218 10.09 4.19 -4.30
CA PHE A 218 9.95 5.63 -4.14
C PHE A 218 8.49 6.10 -4.21
N ILE A 219 7.64 5.42 -4.98
CA ILE A 219 6.25 5.81 -5.29
C ILE A 219 5.26 4.79 -4.67
N GLY A 220 5.58 4.19 -3.53
CA GLY A 220 4.77 3.05 -3.04
C GLY A 220 3.47 3.41 -2.31
N ALA A 221 3.52 4.35 -1.37
CA ALA A 221 2.45 4.42 -0.38
C ALA A 221 1.27 5.32 -0.74
N SER A 222 0.06 4.92 -0.39
CA SER A 222 -1.11 5.80 -0.52
C SER A 222 -1.26 6.73 0.69
N PRO A 223 -2.02 7.85 0.56
CA PRO A 223 -2.29 8.74 1.66
C PRO A 223 -2.99 8.01 2.81
N SER A 224 -2.54 8.26 4.04
CA SER A 224 -3.08 7.63 5.26
C SER A 224 -2.94 6.10 5.29
N GLY A 225 -2.01 5.52 4.53
CA GLY A 225 -1.58 4.12 4.64
C GLY A 225 -0.25 3.97 5.39
N THR A 226 0.13 2.71 5.62
CA THR A 226 1.28 2.31 6.43
C THR A 226 2.63 2.48 5.75
N GLY A 227 2.62 2.55 4.42
CA GLY A 227 3.83 2.67 3.61
C GLY A 227 4.51 4.05 3.60
N GLY A 228 5.79 4.04 3.24
CA GLY A 228 6.65 5.21 3.06
C GLY A 228 6.75 5.74 1.63
N GLY A 229 7.60 6.76 1.43
CA GLY A 229 7.87 7.34 0.11
C GLY A 229 6.90 8.43 -0.34
N ILE A 230 7.00 8.80 -1.63
CA ILE A 230 6.09 9.74 -2.26
C ILE A 230 4.73 9.09 -2.42
N LYS A 231 3.69 9.85 -2.08
CA LYS A 231 2.34 9.33 -2.14
C LYS A 231 1.90 9.04 -3.57
N THR A 232 1.21 7.92 -3.78
CA THR A 232 0.65 7.54 -5.09
C THR A 232 -0.22 8.64 -5.70
N THR A 233 -0.91 9.42 -4.86
CA THR A 233 -1.69 10.59 -5.30
C THR A 233 -0.84 11.74 -5.81
N VAL A 234 0.32 12.00 -5.20
CA VAL A 234 1.28 13.02 -5.66
C VAL A 234 1.78 12.63 -7.04
N PHE A 235 2.21 11.38 -7.20
CA PHE A 235 2.66 10.86 -8.49
C PHE A 235 1.57 10.94 -9.58
N ALA A 236 0.34 10.55 -9.24
CA ALA A 236 -0.78 10.65 -10.16
C ALA A 236 -1.04 12.10 -10.61
N VAL A 237 -1.03 13.06 -9.67
CA VAL A 237 -1.22 14.49 -9.98
C VAL A 237 -0.12 14.98 -10.93
N LEU A 238 1.13 14.56 -10.73
CA LEU A 238 2.26 14.93 -11.61
C LEU A 238 2.09 14.36 -13.02
N ILE A 239 1.74 13.08 -13.15
CA ILE A 239 1.45 12.48 -14.47
C ILE A 239 0.31 13.21 -15.17
N LEU A 240 -0.78 13.48 -14.45
CA LEU A 240 -1.93 14.18 -15.00
C LEU A 240 -1.59 15.62 -15.40
N ALA A 241 -0.73 16.30 -14.66
CA ALA A 241 -0.21 17.61 -15.00
C ALA A 241 0.61 17.56 -16.28
N LEU A 242 1.52 16.57 -16.40
CA LEU A 242 2.33 16.35 -17.59
C LEU A 242 1.44 16.09 -18.81
N LEU A 243 0.46 15.20 -18.70
CA LEU A 243 -0.48 14.92 -19.79
C LEU A 243 -1.32 16.15 -20.16
N ALA A 244 -1.81 16.91 -19.17
CA ALA A 244 -2.55 18.14 -19.44
C ALA A 244 -1.69 19.16 -20.20
N PHE A 245 -0.41 19.28 -19.84
CA PHE A 245 0.55 20.14 -20.53
C PHE A 245 0.82 19.65 -21.97
N THR A 246 1.08 18.35 -22.17
CA THR A 246 1.31 17.77 -23.52
C THR A 246 0.11 17.95 -24.45
N PHE A 247 -1.12 17.92 -23.92
CA PHE A 247 -2.36 18.11 -24.68
C PHE A 247 -2.90 19.55 -24.64
N ASP A 248 -2.09 20.51 -24.19
CA ASP A 248 -2.42 21.95 -24.11
C ASP A 248 -3.76 22.26 -23.41
N LYS A 249 -4.05 21.52 -22.33
CA LYS A 249 -5.25 21.71 -21.51
C LYS A 249 -4.98 22.69 -20.40
N GLN A 250 -5.77 23.77 -20.34
CA GLN A 250 -5.67 24.80 -19.30
C GLN A 250 -5.88 24.27 -17.86
N ASN A 251 -6.58 23.15 -17.70
CA ASN A 251 -6.97 22.62 -16.39
C ASN A 251 -6.66 21.12 -16.28
N VAL A 252 -6.03 20.73 -15.17
CA VAL A 252 -5.78 19.32 -14.85
C VAL A 252 -7.04 18.70 -14.26
N ASN A 253 -7.65 17.77 -15.01
CA ASN A 253 -8.93 17.17 -14.67
C ASN A 253 -8.79 15.67 -14.34
N VAL A 254 -9.47 15.23 -13.29
CA VAL A 254 -9.53 13.84 -12.81
C VAL A 254 -10.97 13.43 -12.56
N PHE A 255 -11.43 12.36 -13.22
CA PHE A 255 -12.79 11.83 -13.05
C PHE A 255 -13.89 12.92 -13.07
N LYS A 256 -13.77 13.89 -13.99
CA LYS A 256 -14.65 15.07 -14.14
C LYS A 256 -14.57 16.11 -13.00
N ARG A 257 -13.46 16.17 -12.27
CA ARG A 257 -13.16 17.21 -11.29
C ARG A 257 -11.81 17.88 -11.58
N THR A 258 -11.75 19.19 -11.45
CA THR A 258 -10.52 19.96 -11.66
C THR A 258 -9.67 20.00 -10.40
N ILE A 259 -8.37 19.76 -10.54
CA ILE A 259 -7.39 19.88 -9.45
C ILE A 259 -7.00 21.35 -9.32
N LYS A 260 -7.08 21.89 -8.10
CA LYS A 260 -6.65 23.26 -7.82
C LYS A 260 -5.13 23.39 -8.01
N GLN A 261 -4.70 24.51 -8.58
CA GLN A 261 -3.29 24.81 -8.87
C GLN A 261 -2.38 24.74 -7.62
N ILE A 262 -2.92 25.09 -6.44
CA ILE A 262 -2.21 24.94 -5.15
C ILE A 262 -1.83 23.49 -4.84
N ASN A 263 -2.68 22.51 -5.21
CA ASN A 263 -2.40 21.10 -4.98
C ASN A 263 -1.37 20.56 -5.96
N LEU A 264 -1.33 21.11 -7.17
CA LEU A 264 -0.28 20.84 -8.15
C LEU A 264 1.07 21.33 -7.64
N ALA A 265 1.16 22.59 -7.21
CA ALA A 265 2.40 23.15 -6.66
C ALA A 265 2.90 22.34 -5.46
N ARG A 266 2.02 21.96 -4.52
CA ARG A 266 2.38 21.10 -3.39
C ARG A 266 2.91 19.73 -3.83
N ALA A 267 2.27 19.10 -4.83
CA ALA A 267 2.71 17.82 -5.36
C ALA A 267 4.14 17.92 -5.95
N PHE A 268 4.41 18.98 -6.72
CA PHE A 268 5.75 19.25 -7.25
C PHE A 268 6.79 19.48 -6.15
N SER A 269 6.46 20.28 -5.13
CA SER A 269 7.38 20.55 -4.00
C SER A 269 7.72 19.28 -3.24
N ILE A 270 6.73 18.45 -2.91
CA ILE A 270 6.95 17.16 -2.21
C ILE A 270 7.83 16.24 -3.06
N PHE A 271 7.61 16.22 -4.37
CA PHE A 271 8.40 15.40 -5.28
C PHE A 271 9.85 15.84 -5.37
N LEU A 272 10.10 17.13 -5.58
CA LEU A 272 11.46 17.68 -5.62
C LEU A 272 12.21 17.45 -4.30
N LEU A 273 11.56 17.68 -3.16
CA LEU A 273 12.16 17.41 -1.86
C LEU A 273 12.52 15.93 -1.68
N GLY A 274 11.63 15.02 -2.08
CA GLY A 274 11.87 13.58 -2.02
C GLY A 274 13.04 13.13 -2.89
N VAL A 275 13.12 13.66 -4.11
CA VAL A 275 14.23 13.38 -5.03
C VAL A 275 15.55 13.90 -4.45
N LEU A 276 15.59 15.17 -4.02
CA LEU A 276 16.78 15.78 -3.43
C LEU A 276 17.29 15.00 -2.22
N TRP A 277 16.38 14.56 -1.34
CA TRP A 277 16.74 13.76 -0.18
C TRP A 277 17.43 12.45 -0.56
N ILE A 278 16.91 11.73 -1.55
CA ILE A 278 17.49 10.46 -2.01
C ILE A 278 18.84 10.65 -2.68
N PHE A 279 19.04 11.75 -3.40
CA PHE A 279 20.35 12.05 -4.00
C PHE A 279 21.41 12.47 -2.98
N LEU A 280 21.00 12.99 -1.82
CA LEU A 280 21.90 13.42 -0.75
C LEU A 280 22.27 12.29 0.22
N SER A 281 21.44 11.24 0.32
CA SER A 281 21.65 10.06 1.16
C SER A 281 22.59 9.06 0.54
#